data_AF-B5M0V4-F1
#
_entry.id   AF-B5M0V4-F1
#
_cell.length_a   1.000
_cell.length_b   1.000
_cell.length_c   1.000
_cell.angle_alpha   90.00
_cell.angle_beta   90.00
_cell.angle_gamma   90.00
#
_symmetry.space_group_name_H-M   'P 1'
#
loop_
_entity.id
_entity.type
_entity.pdbx_description
1 polymer ?
#
loop_
_entity_poly.entity_id
_entity_poly.type
_entity_poly.pdbx_seq_one_letter_code
_entity_poly.pdbx_strand_id
1 'polypeptide(L)'
;MKAFILLIASLVAVSAEEANLQDHQAVEFVCEKDTENKHGSDCLLSCDVMFWDTTNENNKEYEDRYNLCKHSAASEENICDRNEELRACFLHDSSYEETSDEYEITYHMDSL
;
A
#
# COMPACT_ATOMS: atom_id res chain seq x y z
N MET A 1 -24.78 -28.20 -53.22
CA MET A 1 -25.42 -27.69 -51.99
C MET A 1 -25.06 -28.61 -50.82
N LYS A 2 -24.16 -28.19 -49.93
CA LYS A 2 -24.01 -28.75 -48.58
C LYS A 2 -23.84 -27.56 -47.64
N ALA A 3 -24.72 -27.49 -46.66
CA ALA A 3 -24.95 -26.34 -45.82
C ALA A 3 -23.86 -26.13 -44.77
N PHE A 4 -23.64 -24.85 -44.47
CA PHE A 4 -23.03 -24.31 -43.27
C PHE A 4 -23.68 -24.89 -41.99
N ILE A 5 -22.91 -24.96 -40.90
CA ILE A 5 -23.17 -24.22 -39.65
C ILE A 5 -21.86 -24.25 -38.83
N LEU A 6 -21.28 -23.06 -38.68
CA LEU A 6 -20.31 -22.69 -37.65
C LEU A 6 -21.01 -22.79 -36.30
N LEU A 7 -20.48 -23.57 -35.36
CA LEU A 7 -20.89 -23.51 -33.96
C LEU A 7 -19.83 -22.79 -33.15
N ILE A 8 -20.32 -21.70 -32.59
CA ILE A 8 -19.67 -20.63 -31.87
C ILE A 8 -19.23 -21.11 -30.49
N ALA A 9 -18.08 -20.56 -30.08
CA ALA A 9 -17.57 -20.43 -28.72
C ALA A 9 -18.61 -20.62 -27.61
N SER A 10 -18.51 -21.71 -26.87
CA SER A 10 -19.02 -21.78 -25.50
C SER A 10 -17.90 -21.32 -24.58
N LEU A 11 -18.00 -20.05 -24.18
CA LEU A 11 -17.25 -19.44 -23.11
C LEU A 11 -17.27 -20.38 -21.89
N VAL A 12 -16.10 -20.87 -21.48
CA VAL A 12 -15.92 -21.25 -20.10
C VAL A 12 -15.90 -19.93 -19.36
N ALA A 13 -17.06 -19.57 -18.81
CA ALA A 13 -17.20 -18.59 -17.76
C ALA A 13 -16.30 -19.07 -16.62
N VAL A 14 -15.03 -18.64 -16.66
CA VAL A 14 -14.23 -18.53 -15.46
C VAL A 14 -15.00 -17.53 -14.63
N SER A 15 -15.68 -18.11 -13.64
CA SER A 15 -16.15 -17.51 -12.43
C SER A 15 -15.80 -16.03 -12.38
N ALA A 16 -16.80 -15.19 -12.63
CA ALA A 16 -16.94 -14.01 -11.79
C ALA A 16 -17.10 -14.55 -10.36
N GLU A 17 -15.99 -14.95 -9.75
CA GLU A 17 -15.86 -14.80 -8.32
C GLU A 17 -15.96 -13.31 -8.12
N GLU A 18 -17.18 -12.91 -7.78
CA GLU A 18 -17.50 -11.63 -7.18
C GLU A 18 -16.43 -11.39 -6.11
N ALA A 19 -15.42 -10.60 -6.45
CA ALA A 19 -14.59 -9.89 -5.49
C ALA A 19 -15.49 -8.81 -4.86
N ASN A 20 -16.49 -9.27 -4.14
CA ASN A 20 -17.19 -8.51 -3.13
C ASN A 20 -16.43 -8.84 -1.84
N LEU A 21 -15.46 -8.00 -1.47
CA LEU A 21 -14.67 -7.96 -0.24
C LEU A 21 -13.40 -7.15 -0.61
N GLN A 22 -13.03 -6.00 -0.07
CA GLN A 22 -13.36 -5.26 1.14
C GLN A 22 -13.15 -3.76 0.83
N ASP A 23 -13.65 -2.88 1.70
CA ASP A 23 -13.35 -1.44 1.73
C ASP A 23 -11.91 -1.16 1.27
N HIS A 24 -11.73 -0.63 0.05
CA HIS A 24 -10.45 -0.04 -0.30
C HIS A 24 -10.33 1.20 0.59
N GLN A 25 -9.55 1.10 1.66
CA GLN A 25 -9.19 2.26 2.43
C GLN A 25 -8.53 3.26 1.47
N ALA A 26 -8.98 4.51 1.54
CA ALA A 26 -8.67 5.48 0.50
C ALA A 26 -7.18 5.82 0.44
N VAL A 27 -6.48 5.68 1.57
CA VAL A 27 -5.06 5.97 1.73
C VAL A 27 -4.39 4.82 2.49
N GLU A 28 -3.28 4.35 1.96
CA GLU A 28 -2.42 3.35 2.59
C GLU A 28 -1.01 3.91 2.76
N PHE A 29 -0.34 3.51 3.83
CA PHE A 29 1.08 3.75 4.03
C PHE A 29 1.79 2.40 4.13
N VAL A 30 2.68 2.13 3.19
CA VAL A 30 3.28 0.80 3.01
C VAL A 30 4.76 0.89 3.27
N CYS A 31 5.28 0.02 4.12
CA CYS A 31 6.71 -0.08 4.42
C CYS A 31 7.25 -1.47 4.07
N GLU A 32 8.26 -1.51 3.19
CA GLU A 32 8.94 -2.74 2.76
C GLU A 32 9.98 -3.19 3.79
N LYS A 33 10.00 -4.47 4.12
CA LYS A 33 10.95 -5.10 5.05
C LYS A 33 12.19 -5.59 4.31
N ASP A 34 13.34 -5.53 4.98
CA ASP A 34 14.56 -6.19 4.53
C ASP A 34 14.50 -7.71 4.79
N THR A 35 13.81 -8.44 3.91
CA THR A 35 13.65 -9.91 4.01
C THR A 35 14.97 -10.67 3.92
N GLU A 36 15.97 -10.10 3.25
CA GLU A 36 17.32 -10.68 3.18
C GLU A 36 18.17 -10.36 4.41
N ASN A 37 17.65 -9.52 5.32
CA ASN A 37 18.29 -9.11 6.57
C ASN A 37 19.72 -8.56 6.35
N LYS A 38 19.92 -7.80 5.28
CA LYS A 38 21.21 -7.19 4.92
C LYS A 38 21.57 -6.03 5.83
N HIS A 39 20.58 -5.34 6.40
CA HIS A 39 20.74 -4.13 7.19
C HIS A 39 20.35 -4.31 8.67
N GLY A 40 19.89 -5.50 9.06
CA GLY A 40 19.48 -5.83 10.42
C GLY A 40 18.02 -6.28 10.50
N SER A 41 17.69 -6.96 11.62
CA SER A 41 16.33 -7.42 11.86
C SER A 41 15.39 -6.24 11.92
N ASP A 42 14.22 -6.38 11.29
CA ASP A 42 13.15 -5.37 11.28
C ASP A 42 13.51 -4.06 10.54
N CYS A 43 14.57 -4.05 9.72
CA CYS A 43 14.86 -2.90 8.87
C CYS A 43 13.77 -2.68 7.82
N LEU A 44 13.35 -1.43 7.64
CA LEU A 44 12.47 -1.01 6.58
C LEU A 44 13.29 -0.40 5.43
N LEU A 45 13.16 -0.94 4.22
CA LEU A 45 13.90 -0.50 3.02
C LEU A 45 13.25 0.72 2.35
N SER A 46 11.93 0.79 2.39
CA SER A 46 11.14 1.89 1.84
C SER A 46 9.89 2.07 2.69
N CYS A 47 9.33 3.28 2.67
CA CYS A 47 8.02 3.59 3.22
C CYS A 47 7.36 4.66 2.33
N ASP A 48 6.21 4.34 1.75
CA ASP A 48 5.53 5.16 0.75
C ASP A 48 4.02 5.26 1.03
N VAL A 49 3.45 6.42 0.73
CA VAL A 49 2.00 6.65 0.83
C VAL A 49 1.34 6.41 -0.53
N MET A 50 0.24 5.66 -0.53
CA MET A 50 -0.55 5.31 -1.69
C MET A 50 -1.96 5.87 -1.56
N PHE A 51 -2.45 6.47 -2.64
CA PHE A 51 -3.79 7.06 -2.72
C PHE A 51 -4.64 6.26 -3.72
N TRP A 52 -5.48 5.36 -3.21
CA TRP A 52 -6.34 4.50 -4.04
C TRP A 52 -7.57 5.25 -4.54
N ASP A 53 -8.09 6.18 -3.74
CA ASP A 53 -9.17 7.08 -4.14
C ASP A 53 -8.64 8.51 -4.34
N THR A 54 -8.38 8.87 -5.60
CA THR A 54 -7.91 10.23 -5.95
C THR A 54 -8.91 11.35 -5.61
N THR A 55 -10.17 11.02 -5.31
CA THR A 55 -11.21 11.99 -4.95
C THR A 55 -11.35 12.22 -3.45
N ASN A 56 -10.64 11.45 -2.63
CA ASN A 56 -10.65 11.63 -1.19
C ASN A 56 -10.07 13.00 -0.78
N GLU A 57 -10.84 13.76 0.01
CA GLU A 57 -10.50 15.11 0.43
C GLU A 57 -9.28 15.18 1.36
N ASN A 58 -8.97 14.08 2.05
CA ASN A 58 -7.84 13.95 2.98
C ASN A 58 -6.52 13.62 2.28
N ASN A 59 -6.51 13.28 0.99
CA ASN A 59 -5.27 12.95 0.26
C ASN A 59 -4.21 14.02 0.39
N LYS A 60 -4.61 15.29 0.28
CA LYS A 60 -3.70 16.42 0.40
C LYS A 60 -3.06 16.50 1.78
N GLU A 61 -3.83 16.25 2.84
CA GLU A 61 -3.30 16.29 4.20
C GLU A 61 -2.27 15.17 4.42
N TYR A 62 -2.59 13.95 3.99
CA TYR A 62 -1.66 12.82 4.07
C TYR A 62 -0.42 13.03 3.21
N GLU A 63 -0.54 13.60 2.00
CA GLU A 63 0.60 13.95 1.15
C GLU A 63 1.49 15.01 1.82
N ASP A 64 0.91 16.09 2.34
CA ASP A 64 1.64 17.16 3.02
C ASP A 64 2.36 16.62 4.27
N ARG A 65 1.71 15.73 5.04
CA ARG A 65 2.29 15.05 6.21
C ARG A 65 3.44 14.12 5.83
N TYR A 66 3.25 13.27 4.82
CA TYR A 66 4.29 12.37 4.31
C TYR A 66 5.53 13.16 3.87
N ASN A 67 5.33 14.24 3.11
CA ASN A 67 6.43 15.09 2.66
C ASN A 67 7.16 15.80 3.80
N LEU A 68 6.43 16.27 4.82
CA LEU A 68 7.03 16.87 6.02
C LEU A 68 7.87 15.85 6.79
N CYS A 69 7.34 14.66 7.02
CA CYS A 69 8.04 13.58 7.73
C CYS A 69 9.26 13.10 6.96
N LYS A 70 9.15 12.95 5.64
CA LYS A 70 10.26 12.53 4.77
C LYS A 70 11.42 13.54 4.75
N HIS A 71 11.12 14.83 4.83
CA HIS A 71 12.16 15.87 4.98
C HIS A 71 12.77 15.93 6.38
N SER A 72 12.02 15.50 7.40
CA SER A 72 12.45 15.55 8.79
C SER A 72 13.23 14.31 9.21
N ALA A 73 13.07 13.18 8.52
CA ALA A 73 13.85 11.96 8.73
C ALA A 73 15.33 12.27 8.43
N ALA A 74 16.15 12.29 9.49
CA ALA A 74 17.42 13.00 9.53
C ALA A 74 18.61 12.15 9.07
N SER A 75 18.44 10.83 8.98
CA SER A 75 19.54 9.93 8.66
C SER A 75 19.72 9.75 7.15
N GLU A 76 20.69 10.46 6.55
CA GLU A 76 21.14 10.17 5.18
C GLU A 76 22.00 8.90 5.10
N GLU A 77 22.59 8.47 6.22
CA GLU A 77 23.59 7.39 6.27
C GLU A 77 23.00 6.01 6.59
N ASN A 78 21.84 5.94 7.26
CA ASN A 78 21.18 4.66 7.61
C ASN A 78 19.73 4.63 7.13
N ILE A 79 19.47 3.78 6.13
CA ILE A 79 18.15 3.59 5.52
C ILE A 79 17.10 3.09 6.53
N CYS A 80 17.50 2.22 7.46
CA CYS A 80 16.59 1.65 8.46
C CYS A 80 16.12 2.72 9.44
N ASP A 81 17.07 3.49 10.01
CA ASP A 81 16.75 4.57 10.94
C ASP A 81 15.88 5.63 10.27
N ARG A 82 16.22 6.00 9.03
CA ARG A 82 15.45 6.98 8.25
C ARG A 82 14.02 6.55 8.02
N ASN A 83 13.80 5.31 7.58
CA ASN A 83 12.46 4.83 7.29
C ASN A 83 11.66 4.55 8.57
N GLU A 84 12.33 4.18 9.66
CA GLU A 84 11.71 4.08 10.97
C GLU A 84 11.27 5.46 11.49
N GLU A 85 12.11 6.48 11.36
CA GLU A 85 11.76 7.88 11.69
C GLU A 85 10.59 8.38 10.82
N LEU A 86 10.60 8.09 9.52
CA LEU A 86 9.51 8.41 8.61
C LEU A 86 8.21 7.72 9.05
N ARG A 87 8.26 6.42 9.33
CA ARG A 87 7.12 5.64 9.80
C ARG A 87 6.55 6.22 11.10
N ALA A 88 7.40 6.42 12.09
CA ALA A 88 7.00 6.94 13.40
C ALA A 88 6.40 8.35 13.28
N CYS A 89 6.95 9.21 12.42
CA CYS A 89 6.42 10.55 12.17
C CYS A 89 5.07 10.53 11.46
N PHE A 90 4.94 9.75 10.38
CA PHE A 90 3.73 9.73 9.57
C PHE A 90 2.52 9.20 10.33
N LEU A 91 2.73 8.14 11.10
CA LEU A 91 1.70 7.47 11.90
C LEU A 91 1.42 8.16 13.24
N HIS A 92 2.20 9.19 13.61
CA HIS A 92 1.98 9.93 14.84
C HIS A 92 0.57 10.52 14.88
N ASP A 93 -0.14 10.30 15.99
CA ASP A 93 -1.52 10.74 16.23
C ASP A 93 -2.53 10.36 15.12
N SER A 94 -2.22 9.35 14.30
CA SER A 94 -3.10 8.85 13.24
C SER A 94 -3.86 7.61 13.68
N SER A 95 -5.11 7.47 13.24
CA SER A 95 -5.85 6.21 13.36
C SER A 95 -5.62 5.38 12.11
N TYR A 96 -5.27 4.11 12.30
CA TYR A 96 -4.96 3.18 11.22
C TYR A 96 -5.21 1.72 11.63
N GLU A 97 -5.46 0.88 10.64
CA GLU A 97 -5.41 -0.57 10.75
C GLU A 97 -4.07 -1.08 10.21
N GLU A 98 -3.36 -1.91 10.97
CA GLU A 98 -2.09 -2.49 10.55
C GLU A 98 -2.29 -3.92 10.01
N THR A 99 -1.74 -4.18 8.83
CA THR A 99 -1.59 -5.52 8.27
C THR A 99 -0.12 -5.76 7.96
N SER A 100 0.38 -6.97 8.22
CA SER A 100 1.79 -7.28 8.00
C SER A 100 1.98 -8.70 7.48
N ASP A 101 2.84 -8.85 6.47
CA ASP A 101 3.25 -10.13 5.91
C ASP A 101 4.79 -10.30 5.93
N GLU A 102 5.33 -11.24 5.15
CA GLU A 102 6.77 -11.49 5.07
C GLU A 102 7.54 -10.29 4.48
N TYR A 103 6.95 -9.57 3.54
CA TYR A 103 7.62 -8.56 2.72
C TYR A 103 7.32 -7.13 3.19
N GLU A 104 6.14 -6.88 3.73
CA GLU A 104 5.69 -5.51 4.01
C GLU A 104 4.86 -5.37 5.30
N ILE A 105 4.73 -4.13 5.72
CA ILE A 105 3.75 -3.67 6.70
C ILE A 105 2.92 -2.59 6.02
N THR A 106 1.60 -2.78 5.98
CA THR A 106 0.66 -1.85 5.38
C THR A 106 -0.24 -1.29 6.47
N TYR A 107 -0.20 0.03 6.60
CA TYR A 107 -1.05 0.81 7.49
C TYR A 107 -2.17 1.40 6.65
N HIS A 108 -3.38 0.90 6.85
CA HIS A 108 -4.57 1.40 6.21
C HIS A 108 -5.09 2.59 7.01
N MET A 109 -5.17 3.77 6.39
CA MET A 109 -5.47 5.02 7.09
C MET A 109 -6.97 5.27 7.13
N ASP A 110 -7.48 5.52 8.34
CA ASP A 110 -8.87 5.89 8.52
C ASP A 110 -9.17 7.27 7.88
N SER A 111 -10.42 7.47 7.48
CA SER A 111 -10.90 8.81 7.13
C SER A 111 -10.86 9.71 8.37
N LEU A 112 -10.13 10.83 8.28
CA LEU A 112 -10.05 11.86 9.32
C LEU A 112 -11.41 12.53 9.59
#